data_AF-A0AAX2IBH6-F1
#
_entry.id   AF-A0AAX2IBH6-F1
#
_cell.length_a   1.000
_cell.length_b   1.000
_cell.length_c   1.000
_cell.angle_alpha   90.00
_cell.angle_beta   90.00
_cell.angle_gamma   90.00
#
_symmetry.space_group_name_H-M   'P 1'
#
loop_
_entity.id
_entity.type
_entity.pdbx_description
1 polymer ?
#
loop_
_entity_poly.entity_id
_entity_poly.type
_entity_poly.pdbx_seq_one_letter_code
_entity_poly.pdbx_strand_id
1 'polypeptide(L)'
;MENIKKLYNLTAKDCKGFSEAQLLKAEKCLHITLPEEFRAYYLQLGATKSVNQSYNSLATPQQLYFAGDYLCFCEENQGVVIWAIRKEDLNTPNPPVWGNYGSETDPNWIQETQSLSDFWLYLAIYNGVMGGLPYNANAMGGWGMENFEVPEQAVAHIEKQYTELTSLSWKGQRTFTDADFQIVITLAIH
;
A
#
# COMPACT_ATOMS: atom_id res chain seq x y z
N MET A 1 -1.57 11.24 2.00
CA MET A 1 -0.47 11.49 1.03
C MET A 1 0.75 12.20 1.62
N GLU A 2 0.61 13.22 2.47
CA GLU A 2 1.77 14.00 2.99
C GLU A 2 2.85 13.14 3.68
N ASN A 3 2.44 12.13 4.45
CA ASN A 3 3.36 11.19 5.09
C ASN A 3 4.22 10.42 4.07
N ILE A 4 3.65 10.04 2.92
CA ILE A 4 4.40 9.39 1.83
C ILE A 4 5.44 10.34 1.26
N LYS A 5 5.06 11.59 1.00
CA LYS A 5 5.98 12.62 0.48
C LYS A 5 7.13 12.88 1.45
N LYS A 6 6.85 12.96 2.75
CA LYS A 6 7.87 13.11 3.80
C LYS A 6 8.81 11.91 3.85
N LEU A 7 8.26 10.69 3.90
CA LEU A 7 9.03 9.46 4.01
C LEU A 7 10.01 9.28 2.83
N TYR A 8 9.53 9.55 1.61
CA TYR A 8 10.33 9.45 0.39
C TYR A 8 11.14 10.72 0.07
N ASN A 9 11.07 11.74 0.94
CA ASN A 9 11.67 13.06 0.73
C ASN A 9 11.35 13.65 -0.66
N LEU A 10 10.09 13.53 -1.09
CA LEU A 10 9.62 13.99 -2.39
C LEU A 10 9.38 15.49 -2.39
N THR A 11 10.01 16.19 -3.34
CA THR A 11 9.66 17.57 -3.67
C THR A 11 8.59 17.61 -4.75
N ALA A 12 8.03 18.80 -5.03
CA ALA A 12 6.98 18.96 -6.05
C ALA A 12 7.39 18.48 -7.45
N LYS A 13 8.68 18.55 -7.80
CA LYS A 13 9.20 18.04 -9.09
C LYS A 13 9.27 16.52 -9.15
N ASP A 14 9.37 15.84 -8.00
CA ASP A 14 9.49 14.39 -7.89
C ASP A 14 8.12 13.72 -7.92
N CYS A 15 7.09 14.42 -7.43
CA CYS A 15 5.70 13.98 -7.50
C CYS A 15 5.22 13.95 -8.96
N LYS A 16 4.95 12.74 -9.45
CA LYS A 16 4.37 12.47 -10.77
C LYS A 16 3.04 11.74 -10.59
N GLY A 17 1.98 12.30 -11.16
CA GLY A 17 0.71 11.61 -11.31
C GLY A 17 0.34 11.39 -12.77
N PHE A 18 -0.74 10.64 -12.95
CA PHE A 18 -1.40 10.49 -14.24
C PHE A 18 -2.22 11.74 -14.56
N SER A 19 -2.51 11.96 -15.84
CA SER A 19 -3.38 13.08 -16.24
C SER A 19 -4.85 12.77 -15.98
N GLU A 20 -5.63 13.82 -15.75
CA GLU A 20 -7.09 13.78 -15.66
C GLU A 20 -7.71 13.04 -16.86
N ALA A 21 -7.21 13.29 -18.07
CA ALA A 21 -7.67 12.62 -19.28
C ALA A 21 -7.43 11.10 -19.27
N GLN A 22 -6.34 10.63 -18.64
CA GLN A 22 -6.10 9.19 -18.48
C GLN A 22 -7.08 8.55 -17.50
N LEU A 23 -7.43 9.23 -16.41
CA LEU A 23 -8.41 8.74 -15.46
C LEU A 23 -9.82 8.72 -16.05
N LEU A 24 -10.25 9.80 -16.69
CA LEU A 24 -11.55 9.86 -17.38
C LEU A 24 -11.69 8.78 -18.46
N LYS A 25 -10.60 8.47 -19.17
CA LYS A 25 -10.58 7.37 -20.13
C LYS A 25 -10.78 6.02 -19.45
N ALA A 26 -10.10 5.78 -18.33
CA ALA A 26 -10.25 4.54 -17.56
C ALA A 26 -11.67 4.37 -17.01
N GLU A 27 -12.20 5.41 -16.37
CA GLU A 27 -13.59 5.47 -15.87
C GLU A 27 -14.61 5.15 -16.98
N LYS A 28 -14.45 5.77 -18.15
CA LYS A 28 -15.30 5.51 -19.30
C LYS A 28 -15.19 4.06 -19.81
N CYS A 29 -13.97 3.51 -19.88
CA CYS A 29 -13.74 2.13 -20.32
C CYS A 29 -14.29 1.09 -19.33
N LEU A 30 -14.24 1.39 -18.04
CA LEU A 30 -14.68 0.50 -16.96
C LEU A 30 -16.15 0.70 -16.57
N HIS A 31 -16.80 1.74 -17.10
CA HIS A 31 -18.17 2.14 -16.75
C HIS A 31 -18.37 2.41 -15.25
N ILE A 32 -17.41 3.11 -14.64
CA ILE A 32 -17.43 3.48 -13.23
C ILE A 32 -16.99 4.93 -13.04
N THR A 33 -17.20 5.44 -11.83
CA THR A 33 -16.48 6.63 -11.32
C THR A 33 -15.46 6.13 -10.30
N LEU A 34 -14.21 6.59 -10.39
CA LEU A 34 -13.19 6.24 -9.40
C LEU A 34 -13.45 7.03 -8.10
N PRO A 35 -13.22 6.43 -6.92
CA PRO A 35 -13.32 7.13 -5.64
C PRO A 35 -12.46 8.39 -5.56
N GLU A 36 -12.87 9.36 -4.75
CA GLU A 36 -12.16 10.63 -4.59
C GLU A 36 -10.70 10.42 -4.16
N GLU A 37 -10.44 9.60 -3.14
CA GLU A 37 -9.09 9.32 -2.65
C GLU A 37 -8.24 8.58 -3.70
N PHE A 38 -8.88 7.73 -4.52
CA PHE A 38 -8.21 7.02 -5.61
C PHE A 38 -7.71 8.01 -6.65
N ARG A 39 -8.60 8.91 -7.09
CA ARG A 39 -8.29 9.95 -8.08
C ARG A 39 -7.22 10.89 -7.55
N ALA A 40 -7.37 11.36 -6.31
CA ALA A 40 -6.42 12.26 -5.68
C ALA A 40 -5.00 11.66 -5.65
N TYR A 41 -4.88 10.39 -5.28
CA TYR A 41 -3.60 9.68 -5.29
C TYR A 41 -3.03 9.50 -6.69
N TYR A 42 -3.84 9.02 -7.64
CA TYR A 42 -3.39 8.79 -9.02
C TYR A 42 -2.93 10.09 -9.71
N LEU A 43 -3.61 11.21 -9.46
CA LEU A 43 -3.27 12.53 -10.01
C LEU A 43 -2.01 13.14 -9.39
N GLN A 44 -1.67 12.81 -8.14
CA GLN A 44 -0.51 13.39 -7.46
C GLN A 44 0.73 12.50 -7.49
N LEU A 45 0.56 11.21 -7.24
CA LEU A 45 1.65 10.26 -6.99
C LEU A 45 1.60 9.00 -7.85
N GLY A 46 0.48 8.70 -8.52
CA GLY A 46 0.28 7.43 -9.23
C GLY A 46 1.36 7.06 -10.26
N ALA A 47 2.04 8.05 -10.85
CA ALA A 47 3.13 7.84 -11.80
C ALA A 47 4.55 7.97 -11.18
N THR A 48 4.64 8.14 -9.86
CA THR A 48 5.90 8.28 -9.11
C THR A 48 6.52 6.91 -8.89
N LYS A 49 7.39 6.48 -9.81
CA LYS A 49 7.94 5.11 -9.84
C LYS A 49 8.68 4.69 -8.57
N SER A 50 9.41 5.59 -7.92
CA SER A 50 10.12 5.29 -6.68
C SER A 50 9.19 4.82 -5.56
N VAL A 51 7.95 5.32 -5.52
CA VAL A 51 6.93 4.92 -4.54
C VAL A 51 6.16 3.69 -5.00
N ASN A 52 5.81 3.64 -6.28
CA ASN A 52 4.75 2.74 -6.79
C ASN A 52 5.25 1.53 -7.57
N GLN A 53 6.56 1.41 -7.83
CA GLN A 53 7.13 0.38 -8.70
C GLN A 53 8.48 -0.16 -8.20
N SER A 54 8.89 0.12 -6.96
CA SER A 54 10.17 -0.36 -6.42
C SER A 54 10.13 -1.83 -5.99
N TYR A 55 8.95 -2.33 -5.65
CA TYR A 55 8.74 -3.72 -5.24
C TYR A 55 7.39 -4.22 -5.75
N ASN A 56 6.29 -3.88 -5.08
CA ASN A 56 4.94 -4.10 -5.59
C ASN A 56 4.61 -3.07 -6.68
N SER A 57 3.70 -3.44 -7.59
CA SER A 57 3.36 -2.66 -8.77
C SER A 57 1.95 -2.08 -8.69
N LEU A 58 1.86 -0.76 -8.71
CA LEU A 58 0.60 -0.05 -8.91
C LEU A 58 0.22 -0.05 -10.41
N ALA A 59 -1.01 -0.44 -10.74
CA ALA A 59 -1.49 -0.43 -12.11
C ALA A 59 -1.64 1.00 -12.65
N THR A 60 -1.23 1.24 -13.88
CA THR A 60 -1.58 2.47 -14.61
C THR A 60 -3.10 2.53 -14.87
N PRO A 61 -3.69 3.70 -15.20
CA PRO A 61 -5.12 3.78 -15.46
C PRO A 61 -5.61 2.85 -16.58
N GLN A 62 -4.75 2.51 -17.55
CA GLN A 62 -5.08 1.61 -18.65
C GLN A 62 -4.98 0.13 -18.27
N GLN A 63 -4.32 -0.19 -17.17
CA GLN A 63 -4.15 -1.55 -16.65
C GLN A 63 -5.18 -1.92 -15.59
N LEU A 64 -6.04 -0.99 -15.17
CA LEU A 64 -7.14 -1.28 -14.27
C LEU A 64 -8.14 -2.24 -14.92
N TYR A 65 -8.58 -3.26 -14.17
CA TYR A 65 -9.53 -4.26 -14.65
C TYR A 65 -10.41 -4.78 -13.52
N PHE A 66 -11.52 -5.43 -13.88
CA PHE A 66 -12.38 -6.12 -12.92
C PHE A 66 -12.08 -7.63 -12.90
N ALA A 67 -11.85 -8.17 -11.70
CA ALA A 67 -11.92 -9.60 -11.42
C ALA A 67 -13.23 -9.89 -10.69
N GLY A 68 -14.27 -10.28 -11.42
CA GLY A 68 -15.63 -10.35 -10.89
C GLY A 68 -16.11 -8.97 -10.42
N ASP A 69 -16.45 -8.85 -9.13
CA ASP A 69 -16.89 -7.60 -8.51
C ASP A 69 -15.75 -6.80 -7.85
N TYR A 70 -14.48 -7.05 -8.21
CA TYR A 70 -13.33 -6.38 -7.62
C TYR A 70 -12.54 -5.60 -8.68
N LEU A 71 -12.42 -4.28 -8.51
CA LEU A 71 -11.58 -3.42 -9.34
C LEU A 71 -10.12 -3.55 -8.90
N CYS A 72 -9.35 -4.35 -9.63
CA CYS A 72 -7.94 -4.61 -9.35
C CYS A 72 -7.07 -3.43 -9.79
N PHE A 73 -6.17 -2.99 -8.90
CA PHE A 73 -5.35 -1.80 -9.13
C PHE A 73 -3.90 -1.92 -8.63
N CYS A 74 -3.55 -2.95 -7.87
CA CYS A 74 -2.17 -3.16 -7.43
C CYS A 74 -1.87 -4.66 -7.34
N GLU A 75 -0.64 -5.02 -7.65
CA GLU A 75 -0.15 -6.39 -7.69
C GLU A 75 1.13 -6.50 -6.86
N GLU A 76 1.21 -7.56 -6.05
CA GLU A 76 2.41 -7.91 -5.29
C GLU A 76 3.54 -8.34 -6.24
N ASN A 77 4.80 -8.13 -5.86
CA ASN A 77 5.98 -8.36 -6.71
C ASN A 77 6.06 -9.75 -7.40
N GLN A 78 5.45 -10.80 -6.85
CA GLN A 78 5.41 -12.14 -7.45
C GLN A 78 4.04 -12.50 -8.05
N GLY A 79 3.07 -11.59 -8.02
CA GLY A 79 1.71 -11.83 -8.48
C GLY A 79 0.91 -12.76 -7.57
N VAL A 80 1.37 -12.99 -6.33
CA VAL A 80 0.68 -13.88 -5.37
C VAL A 80 -0.52 -13.18 -4.73
N VAL A 81 -0.48 -11.84 -4.65
CA VAL A 81 -1.57 -11.02 -4.10
C VAL A 81 -1.97 -9.96 -5.11
N ILE A 82 -3.28 -9.82 -5.32
CA ILE A 82 -3.87 -8.71 -6.06
C ILE A 82 -4.73 -7.88 -5.11
N TRP A 83 -4.51 -6.58 -5.08
CA TRP A 83 -5.32 -5.65 -4.30
C TRP A 83 -6.34 -4.92 -5.16
N ALA A 84 -7.54 -4.79 -4.60
CA ALA A 84 -8.71 -4.31 -5.31
C ALA A 84 -9.71 -3.56 -4.41
N ILE A 85 -10.58 -2.77 -5.03
CA ILE A 85 -11.77 -2.18 -4.40
C ILE A 85 -12.99 -2.99 -4.83
N ARG A 86 -13.83 -3.40 -3.88
CA ARG A 86 -15.08 -4.09 -4.21
C ARG A 86 -16.03 -3.12 -4.89
N LYS A 87 -16.74 -3.57 -5.93
CA LYS A 87 -17.57 -2.75 -6.81
C LYS A 87 -18.63 -1.94 -6.07
N GLU A 88 -19.23 -2.51 -5.03
CA GLU A 88 -20.22 -1.83 -4.17
C GLU A 88 -19.62 -0.68 -3.35
N ASP A 89 -18.32 -0.75 -3.05
CA ASP A 89 -17.60 0.27 -2.27
C ASP A 89 -17.14 1.45 -3.12
N LEU A 90 -17.22 1.39 -4.46
CA LEU A 90 -16.76 2.46 -5.35
C LEU A 90 -17.49 3.80 -5.15
N ASN A 91 -18.68 3.77 -4.55
CA ASN A 91 -19.44 4.99 -4.22
C ASN A 91 -18.96 5.65 -2.91
N THR A 92 -18.10 5.00 -2.14
CA THR A 92 -17.47 5.57 -0.95
C THR A 92 -16.23 6.36 -1.38
N PRO A 93 -16.06 7.62 -0.95
CA PRO A 93 -14.91 8.44 -1.38
C PRO A 93 -13.53 7.86 -1.02
N ASN A 94 -13.44 7.14 0.09
CA ASN A 94 -12.24 6.51 0.62
C ASN A 94 -12.56 5.07 1.06
N PRO A 95 -12.73 4.14 0.10
CA PRO A 95 -13.26 2.80 0.36
C PRO A 95 -12.21 1.87 1.01
N PRO A 96 -12.62 0.75 1.61
CA PRO A 96 -11.70 -0.30 2.03
C PRO A 96 -10.98 -0.95 0.83
N VAL A 97 -9.85 -1.60 1.11
CA VAL A 97 -9.10 -2.37 0.11
C VAL A 97 -9.10 -3.85 0.49
N TRP A 98 -9.26 -4.69 -0.52
CA TRP A 98 -9.29 -6.14 -0.40
C TRP A 98 -8.08 -6.75 -1.12
N GLY A 99 -7.39 -7.69 -0.47
CA GLY A 99 -6.33 -8.51 -1.06
C GLY A 99 -6.86 -9.89 -1.42
N ASN A 100 -6.61 -10.37 -2.63
CA ASN A 100 -6.85 -11.75 -3.02
C ASN A 100 -5.58 -12.59 -2.80
N TYR A 101 -5.64 -13.53 -1.86
CA TYR A 101 -4.55 -14.49 -1.57
C TYR A 101 -4.81 -15.88 -2.17
N GLY A 102 -5.90 -16.01 -2.94
CA GLY A 102 -6.30 -17.24 -3.61
C GLY A 102 -5.85 -17.27 -5.07
N SER A 103 -6.46 -18.18 -5.83
CA SER A 103 -6.25 -18.27 -7.28
C SER A 103 -7.39 -17.58 -8.03
N GLU A 104 -7.25 -17.43 -9.36
CA GLU A 104 -8.35 -16.93 -10.20
C GLU A 104 -9.61 -17.81 -10.11
N THR A 105 -9.44 -19.12 -9.96
CA THR A 105 -10.53 -20.10 -9.89
C THR A 105 -11.07 -20.34 -8.49
N ASP A 106 -10.31 -19.95 -7.46
CA ASP A 106 -10.67 -20.09 -6.05
C ASP A 106 -10.16 -18.85 -5.29
N PRO A 107 -10.85 -17.70 -5.43
CA PRO A 107 -10.40 -16.44 -4.86
C PRO A 107 -10.61 -16.42 -3.35
N ASN A 108 -9.62 -15.86 -2.63
CA ASN A 108 -9.67 -15.64 -1.19
C ASN A 108 -9.49 -14.16 -0.89
N TRP A 109 -10.59 -13.42 -0.96
CA TRP A 109 -10.62 -11.98 -0.70
C TRP A 109 -10.68 -11.71 0.81
N ILE A 110 -9.64 -11.04 1.30
CA ILE A 110 -9.53 -10.60 2.69
C ILE A 110 -9.44 -9.09 2.69
N GLN A 111 -10.16 -8.43 3.60
CA GLN A 111 -10.04 -6.97 3.73
C GLN A 111 -8.67 -6.63 4.33
N GLU A 112 -7.84 -5.93 3.56
CA GLU A 112 -6.47 -5.57 3.92
C GLU A 112 -6.45 -4.29 4.76
N THR A 113 -7.15 -3.25 4.30
CA THR A 113 -7.24 -1.97 5.00
C THR A 113 -8.66 -1.46 5.05
N GLN A 114 -8.98 -0.69 6.09
CA GLN A 114 -10.29 -0.06 6.26
C GLN A 114 -10.51 1.12 5.32
N SER A 115 -9.41 1.74 4.84
CA SER A 115 -9.46 2.87 3.93
C SER A 115 -8.38 2.77 2.86
N LEU A 116 -8.64 3.40 1.73
CA LEU A 116 -7.74 3.48 0.58
C LEU A 116 -6.54 4.38 0.91
N SER A 117 -6.73 5.44 1.70
CA SER A 117 -5.64 6.27 2.21
C SER A 117 -4.65 5.49 3.09
N ASP A 118 -5.15 4.55 3.91
CA ASP A 118 -4.29 3.65 4.68
C ASP A 118 -3.55 2.70 3.75
N PHE A 119 -4.22 2.15 2.73
CA PHE A 119 -3.57 1.28 1.74
C PHE A 119 -2.44 2.01 1.00
N TRP A 120 -2.63 3.27 0.60
CA TRP A 120 -1.57 4.05 -0.03
C TRP A 120 -0.34 4.22 0.84
N LEU A 121 -0.54 4.42 2.15
CA LEU A 121 0.57 4.51 3.08
C LEU A 121 1.22 3.14 3.31
N TYR A 122 0.42 2.09 3.47
CA TYR A 122 0.88 0.70 3.56
C TYR A 122 1.76 0.32 2.36
N LEU A 123 1.26 0.51 1.14
CA LEU A 123 1.98 0.20 -0.09
C LEU A 123 3.30 0.98 -0.17
N ALA A 124 3.26 2.28 0.14
CA ALA A 124 4.45 3.12 0.13
C ALA A 124 5.49 2.69 1.18
N ILE A 125 5.07 2.29 2.38
CA ILE A 125 5.98 1.75 3.39
C ILE A 125 6.59 0.45 2.88
N TYR A 126 5.77 -0.48 2.38
CA TYR A 126 6.25 -1.81 1.96
C TYR A 126 7.23 -1.71 0.79
N ASN A 127 6.86 -0.96 -0.25
CA ASN A 127 7.72 -0.66 -1.38
C ASN A 127 9.02 0.05 -0.96
N GLY A 128 8.93 0.87 0.09
CA GLY A 128 10.05 1.64 0.61
C GLY A 128 11.07 0.78 1.33
N VAL A 129 10.62 -0.03 2.29
CA VAL A 129 11.50 -0.94 3.06
C VAL A 129 12.09 -2.06 2.21
N MET A 130 11.45 -2.36 1.07
CA MET A 130 11.89 -3.35 0.09
C MET A 130 12.76 -2.76 -1.05
N GLY A 131 13.32 -1.56 -0.85
CA GLY A 131 14.31 -0.98 -1.76
C GLY A 131 13.91 0.35 -2.41
N GLY A 132 12.68 0.83 -2.18
CA GLY A 132 12.22 2.13 -2.68
C GLY A 132 12.78 3.32 -1.91
N LEU A 133 13.18 3.14 -0.64
CA LEU A 133 13.79 4.19 0.18
C LEU A 133 15.32 4.14 0.11
N PRO A 134 16.01 5.31 0.10
CA PRO A 134 17.48 5.38 0.11
C PRO A 134 18.12 4.66 1.30
N TYR A 135 17.45 4.73 2.45
CA TYR A 135 17.85 4.04 3.68
C TYR A 135 16.75 3.08 4.07
N ASN A 136 16.99 1.80 3.86
CA ASN A 136 16.08 0.74 4.26
C ASN A 136 16.87 -0.43 4.85
N ALA A 137 16.21 -1.17 5.72
CA ALA A 137 16.67 -2.47 6.22
C ALA A 137 15.42 -3.34 6.41
N ASN A 138 15.50 -4.59 5.98
CA ASN A 138 14.47 -5.58 6.22
C ASN A 138 15.12 -6.90 6.65
N ALA A 139 14.40 -7.65 7.46
CA ALA A 139 14.72 -9.02 7.82
C ALA A 139 13.46 -9.84 7.60
N MET A 140 13.39 -10.52 6.47
CA MET A 140 12.30 -11.43 6.15
C MET A 140 12.76 -12.87 6.41
N GLY A 141 11.87 -13.70 6.94
CA GLY A 141 12.15 -15.09 7.26
C GLY A 141 12.83 -15.82 6.08
N GLY A 142 13.91 -16.53 6.41
CA GLY A 142 14.69 -17.34 5.47
C GLY A 142 15.14 -18.64 6.16
N TRP A 143 16.06 -19.38 5.54
CA TRP A 143 16.60 -20.64 6.09
C TRP A 143 17.10 -20.45 7.54
N GLY A 144 16.35 -20.98 8.51
CA GLY A 144 16.67 -20.89 9.94
C GLY A 144 16.10 -19.67 10.67
N MET A 145 15.28 -18.82 10.03
CA MET A 145 14.59 -17.69 10.65
C MET A 145 13.06 -17.83 10.65
N GLU A 146 12.53 -19.02 10.36
CA GLU A 146 11.09 -19.30 10.34
C GLU A 146 10.43 -19.07 11.71
N ASN A 147 11.21 -19.17 12.79
CA ASN A 147 10.78 -18.89 14.17
C ASN A 147 11.51 -17.66 14.75
N PHE A 148 12.02 -16.77 13.91
CA PHE A 148 12.66 -15.55 14.41
C PHE A 148 11.59 -14.59 14.91
N GLU A 149 11.61 -14.36 16.22
CA GLU A 149 10.79 -13.34 16.87
C GLU A 149 11.66 -12.13 17.18
N VAL A 150 11.09 -10.95 16.97
CA VAL A 150 11.72 -9.70 17.40
C VAL A 150 11.84 -9.75 18.93
N PRO A 151 13.05 -9.64 19.52
CA PRO A 151 13.21 -9.77 20.97
C PRO A 151 12.29 -8.78 21.73
N GLU A 152 11.62 -9.25 22.79
CA GLU A 152 10.68 -8.44 23.58
C GLU A 152 11.27 -7.08 24.02
N GLN A 153 12.55 -7.08 24.40
CA GLN A 153 13.28 -5.87 24.78
C GLN A 153 13.41 -4.84 23.64
N ALA A 154 13.51 -5.30 22.39
CA ALA A 154 13.55 -4.45 21.21
C ALA A 154 12.14 -3.90 20.91
N VAL A 155 11.10 -4.74 21.03
CA VAL A 155 9.70 -4.29 20.89
C VAL A 155 9.40 -3.20 21.93
N ALA A 156 9.69 -3.45 23.21
CA ALA A 156 9.47 -2.47 24.27
C ALA A 156 10.27 -1.17 24.08
N HIS A 157 11.47 -1.25 23.50
CA HIS A 157 12.26 -0.08 23.15
C HIS A 157 11.58 0.76 22.06
N ILE A 158 11.04 0.09 21.03
CA ILE A 158 10.34 0.74 19.92
C ILE A 158 9.05 1.40 20.42
N GLU A 159 8.25 0.68 21.21
CA GLU A 159 6.99 1.22 21.77
C GLU A 159 7.21 2.46 22.66
N LYS A 160 8.35 2.54 23.35
CA LYS A 160 8.67 3.69 24.20
C LYS A 160 9.07 4.94 23.40
N GLN A 161 9.59 4.76 22.19
CA GLN A 161 10.20 5.84 21.40
C GLN A 161 9.34 6.30 20.21
N TYR A 162 8.57 5.39 19.63
CA TYR A 162 7.86 5.62 18.38
C TYR A 162 6.35 5.52 18.58
N THR A 163 5.60 6.23 17.74
CA THR A 163 4.14 6.21 17.75
C THR A 163 3.64 5.08 16.88
N GLU A 164 2.74 4.25 17.40
CA GLU A 164 2.09 3.20 16.62
C GLU A 164 1.07 3.78 15.63
N LEU A 165 1.14 3.34 14.37
CA LEU A 165 0.14 3.57 13.33
C LEU A 165 -0.92 2.48 13.44
N THR A 166 -1.90 2.70 14.31
CA THR A 166 -2.94 1.70 14.63
C THR A 166 -3.80 1.32 13.42
N SER A 167 -3.96 2.21 12.43
CA SER A 167 -4.70 1.88 11.20
C SER A 167 -3.96 0.91 10.28
N LEU A 168 -2.65 0.76 10.45
CA LEU A 168 -1.77 -0.15 9.70
C LEU A 168 -1.28 -1.33 10.55
N SER A 169 -1.86 -1.51 11.73
CA SER A 169 -1.46 -2.52 12.71
C SER A 169 -2.62 -3.48 12.97
N TRP A 170 -2.32 -4.77 13.04
CA TRP A 170 -3.29 -5.85 13.24
C TRP A 170 -2.67 -7.00 14.02
N LYS A 171 -3.47 -8.03 14.30
CA LYS A 171 -3.07 -9.20 15.10
C LYS A 171 -2.02 -10.04 14.35
N GLY A 172 -0.75 -9.66 14.45
CA GLY A 172 0.36 -10.29 13.74
C GLY A 172 1.41 -9.29 13.23
N GLN A 173 1.04 -8.01 13.09
CA GLN A 173 1.92 -6.98 12.56
C GLN A 173 1.62 -5.63 13.20
N ARG A 174 2.67 -4.91 13.61
CA ARG A 174 2.57 -3.53 14.11
C ARG A 174 3.50 -2.61 13.36
N THR A 175 3.01 -1.40 13.09
CA THR A 175 3.75 -0.37 12.35
C THR A 175 3.92 0.86 13.24
N PHE A 176 5.13 1.40 13.30
CA PHE A 176 5.51 2.55 14.12
C PHE A 176 6.17 3.63 13.27
N THR A 177 6.10 4.87 13.74
CA THR A 177 6.76 6.03 13.14
C THR A 177 7.33 6.97 14.18
N ASP A 178 8.34 7.74 13.81
CA ASP A 178 8.77 8.91 14.58
C ASP A 178 7.81 10.11 14.36
N ALA A 179 8.00 11.18 15.14
CA ALA A 179 7.11 12.35 15.14
C ALA A 179 7.08 13.09 13.78
N ASP A 180 8.18 13.04 13.03
CA ASP A 180 8.33 13.75 11.76
C ASP A 180 8.07 12.87 10.52
N PHE A 181 7.70 11.60 10.72
CA PHE A 181 7.45 10.62 9.67
C PHE A 181 8.67 10.40 8.75
N GLN A 182 9.86 10.44 9.34
CA GLN A 182 11.14 10.17 8.67
C GLN A 182 11.56 8.70 8.83
N ILE A 183 11.08 8.03 9.89
CA ILE A 183 11.36 6.64 10.20
C ILE A 183 10.04 5.89 10.25
N VAL A 184 9.98 4.75 9.56
CA VAL A 184 8.91 3.77 9.70
C VAL A 184 9.50 2.42 10.07
N ILE A 185 8.87 1.73 11.02
CA ILE A 185 9.28 0.42 11.50
C ILE A 185 8.06 -0.49 11.49
N THR A 186 8.12 -1.58 10.73
CA THR A 186 7.07 -2.61 10.74
C THR A 186 7.66 -3.89 11.31
N LEU A 187 6.97 -4.46 12.31
CA LEU A 187 7.38 -5.67 13.00
C LEU A 187 6.27 -6.71 12.88
N ALA A 188 6.65 -7.96 12.57
CA ALA A 188 5.79 -9.10 12.87
C ALA A 188 5.86 -9.38 14.38
N ILE A 189 4.71 -9.56 15.02
CA ILE A 189 4.59 -9.86 16.44
C ILE A 189 3.60 -11.02 16.63
N HIS A 190 3.95 -11.98 17.49
CA HIS A 190 3.12 -13.15 17.81
C HIS A 190 2.42 -13.00 19.18
#